data_AF-X1KAL1-F1
#
_entry.id   AF-X1KAL1-F1
#
_cell.length_a   1.000
_cell.length_b   1.000
_cell.length_c   1.000
_cell.angle_alpha   90.00
_cell.angle_beta   90.00
_cell.angle_gamma   90.00
#
_symmetry.space_group_name_H-M   'P 1'
#
loop_
_entity.id
_entity.type
_entity.pdbx_description
1 polymer ?
#
loop_
_entity_poly.entity_id
_entity_poly.type
_entity_poly.pdbx_seq_one_letter_code
_entity_poly.pdbx_strand_id
1 'polypeptide(L)'
;MRLKKTSYFLFLTIIMIISVFSQTFLVANIQGTNNGITTTQLISENNNIKKVGQYDSGGEVVGVAIHNNYAFLADQVKGLVVIDITNPVNPIYVNEYQAEGESVYDVKIIDDIAYVAHGRAGLRIL
;
A
#
# COMPACT_ATOMS: atom_id res chain seq x y z
N MET A 1 -45.85 -36.76 -45.37
CA MET A 1 -44.66 -37.04 -44.54
C MET A 1 -44.46 -35.86 -43.58
N ARG A 2 -45.06 -35.94 -42.37
CA ARG A 2 -45.12 -34.86 -41.37
C ARG A 2 -43.78 -34.77 -40.63
N LEU A 3 -42.88 -33.91 -41.09
CA LEU A 3 -41.68 -33.54 -40.35
C LEU A 3 -42.09 -32.77 -39.09
N LYS A 4 -41.59 -33.25 -37.95
CA LYS A 4 -42.02 -32.93 -36.59
C LYS A 4 -41.91 -31.41 -36.33
N LYS A 5 -43.03 -30.69 -36.18
CA LYS A 5 -43.06 -29.26 -35.78
C LYS A 5 -42.26 -28.99 -34.49
N THR A 6 -42.12 -30.01 -33.63
CA THR A 6 -41.24 -30.01 -32.45
C THR A 6 -39.77 -29.82 -32.80
N SER A 7 -39.31 -30.28 -33.96
CA SER A 7 -37.90 -30.17 -34.38
C SER A 7 -37.49 -28.74 -34.76
N TYR A 8 -38.42 -27.96 -35.33
CA TYR A 8 -38.14 -26.56 -35.71
C TYR A 8 -38.20 -25.61 -34.51
N PHE A 9 -39.10 -25.90 -33.55
CA PHE A 9 -39.20 -25.15 -32.29
C PHE A 9 -37.95 -25.32 -31.42
N LEU A 10 -37.40 -26.54 -31.36
CA LEU A 10 -36.10 -26.80 -30.73
C LEU A 10 -34.97 -26.03 -31.43
N PHE A 11 -34.98 -25.95 -32.76
CA PHE A 11 -33.91 -25.27 -33.50
C PHE A 11 -33.93 -23.74 -33.32
N LEU A 12 -35.12 -23.11 -33.33
CA LEU A 12 -35.24 -21.66 -33.09
C LEU A 12 -34.89 -21.26 -31.66
N THR A 13 -35.29 -22.08 -30.68
CA THR A 13 -34.97 -21.81 -29.27
C THR A 13 -33.48 -21.93 -29.01
N ILE A 14 -32.80 -22.90 -29.62
CA ILE A 14 -31.34 -23.04 -29.55
C ILE A 14 -30.62 -21.81 -30.16
N ILE A 15 -31.06 -21.32 -31.32
CA ILE A 15 -30.45 -20.13 -31.96
C ILE A 15 -30.67 -18.86 -31.11
N MET A 16 -31.85 -18.70 -30.51
CA MET A 16 -32.14 -17.54 -29.65
C MET A 16 -31.29 -17.55 -28.37
N ILE A 17 -31.08 -18.73 -27.77
CA ILE A 17 -30.18 -18.91 -26.60
C ILE A 17 -28.73 -18.56 -26.97
N ILE A 18 -28.25 -18.98 -28.15
CA ILE A 18 -26.88 -18.66 -28.62
C ILE A 18 -26.72 -17.14 -28.86
N SER A 19 -27.73 -16.45 -29.39
CA SER A 19 -27.68 -14.98 -29.59
C SER A 19 -27.69 -14.19 -28.28
N VAL A 20 -28.40 -14.66 -27.24
CA VAL A 20 -28.41 -14.01 -25.91
C VAL A 20 -27.09 -14.26 -25.17
N PHE A 21 -26.49 -15.44 -25.33
CA PHE A 21 -25.15 -15.75 -24.80
C PHE A 21 -24.03 -14.91 -25.45
N SER A 22 -24.21 -14.46 -26.69
CA SER A 22 -23.26 -13.58 -27.37
C SER A 22 -23.23 -12.15 -26.80
N GLN A 23 -24.25 -11.71 -26.04
CA GLN A 23 -24.32 -10.36 -25.46
C GLN A 23 -23.99 -10.29 -23.97
N THR A 24 -23.75 -11.42 -23.30
CA THR A 24 -23.41 -11.46 -21.85
C THR A 24 -22.01 -11.97 -21.53
N PHE A 25 -21.13 -12.16 -22.51
CA PHE A 25 -19.79 -12.68 -22.28
C PHE A 25 -18.73 -11.57 -22.06
N LEU A 26 -18.74 -10.98 -20.87
CA LEU A 26 -17.53 -10.45 -20.22
C LEU A 26 -17.67 -10.82 -18.75
N VAL A 27 -16.90 -11.82 -18.30
CA VAL A 27 -16.23 -11.92 -16.98
C VAL A 27 -15.76 -13.36 -16.76
N ALA A 28 -14.44 -13.47 -16.56
CA ALA A 28 -13.67 -14.59 -16.00
C ALA A 28 -13.61 -15.94 -16.76
N ASN A 29 -12.58 -16.08 -17.62
CA ASN A 29 -11.98 -17.37 -17.94
C ASN A 29 -10.61 -17.46 -17.24
N ILE A 30 -10.46 -18.36 -16.27
CA ILE A 30 -9.15 -18.69 -15.69
C ILE A 30 -8.62 -19.93 -16.43
N GLN A 31 -7.55 -19.76 -17.21
CA GLN A 31 -6.64 -20.85 -17.57
C GLN A 31 -5.23 -20.45 -17.17
N GLY A 32 -4.69 -21.11 -16.14
CA GLY A 32 -3.31 -20.91 -15.73
C GLY A 32 -2.35 -21.53 -16.73
N THR A 33 -1.48 -20.70 -17.32
CA THR A 33 -0.06 -21.00 -17.56
C THR A 33 0.67 -19.66 -17.53
N ASN A 34 1.48 -19.36 -16.51
CA ASN A 34 2.57 -18.36 -16.47
C ASN A 34 2.56 -17.18 -17.48
N ASN A 35 1.44 -16.45 -17.59
CA ASN A 35 1.25 -15.46 -18.65
C ASN A 35 1.49 -14.06 -18.12
N GLY A 36 2.74 -13.61 -18.16
CA GLY A 36 3.08 -12.24 -18.57
C GLY A 36 2.46 -11.08 -17.78
N ILE A 37 1.96 -11.29 -16.56
CA ILE A 37 1.71 -10.20 -15.62
C ILE A 37 3.10 -9.73 -15.20
N THR A 38 3.69 -8.89 -16.04
CA THR A 38 4.83 -8.09 -15.62
C THR A 38 4.35 -7.29 -14.42
N THR A 39 5.15 -7.26 -13.36
CA THR A 39 4.88 -6.55 -12.10
C THR A 39 4.37 -5.11 -12.33
N THR A 40 4.69 -4.52 -13.49
CA THR A 40 4.17 -3.25 -14.01
C THR A 40 2.66 -3.16 -14.20
N GLN A 41 1.94 -4.24 -14.53
CA GLN A 41 0.50 -4.18 -14.83
C GLN A 41 -0.37 -4.07 -13.56
N LEU A 42 0.09 -4.65 -12.43
CA LEU A 42 -0.57 -4.49 -11.13
C LEU A 42 -0.46 -3.07 -10.56
N ILE A 43 0.53 -2.30 -11.00
CA ILE A 43 0.76 -0.91 -10.57
C ILE A 43 -0.12 0.06 -11.39
N SER A 44 -0.65 -0.36 -12.54
CA SER A 44 -1.31 0.54 -13.50
C SER A 44 -2.80 0.80 -13.23
N GLU A 45 -3.49 -0.06 -12.47
CA GLU A 45 -4.97 -0.06 -12.52
C GLU A 45 -5.66 0.61 -11.32
N ASN A 46 -4.95 1.06 -10.29
CA ASN A 46 -5.56 1.86 -9.20
C ASN A 46 -4.55 2.72 -8.39
N ASN A 47 -3.64 3.40 -9.08
CA ASN A 47 -2.60 4.28 -8.50
C ASN A 47 -3.11 5.62 -7.93
N ASN A 48 -4.28 5.64 -7.27
CA ASN A 48 -4.74 6.81 -6.54
C ASN A 48 -4.05 6.84 -5.16
N ILE A 49 -2.83 7.37 -5.10
CA ILE A 49 -2.18 7.69 -3.83
C ILE A 49 -3.09 8.64 -3.06
N LYS A 50 -3.58 8.21 -1.90
CA LYS A 50 -4.44 9.00 -1.01
C LYS A 50 -3.72 9.25 0.30
N LYS A 51 -3.69 10.52 0.70
CA LYS A 51 -3.26 10.91 2.05
C LYS A 51 -4.22 10.28 3.07
N VAL A 52 -3.69 9.47 3.99
CA VAL A 52 -4.45 8.84 5.08
C VAL A 52 -4.47 9.72 6.33
N GLY A 53 -3.32 10.31 6.65
CA GLY A 53 -3.16 11.25 7.76
C GLY A 53 -1.84 12.01 7.64
N GLN A 54 -1.57 12.88 8.60
CA GLN A 54 -0.33 13.63 8.68
C GLN A 54 -0.08 13.99 10.14
N TYR A 55 1.16 13.85 10.55
CA TYR A 55 1.68 14.49 11.74
C TYR A 55 2.63 15.61 11.29
N ASP A 56 2.41 16.82 11.81
CA ASP A 56 3.32 17.94 11.59
C ASP A 56 4.31 17.97 12.76
N SER A 57 5.58 17.62 12.50
CA SER A 57 6.60 17.67 13.54
C SER A 57 6.94 19.12 13.93
N GLY A 58 6.59 20.12 13.14
CA GLY A 58 7.02 21.50 13.33
C GLY A 58 8.53 21.72 13.15
N GLY A 59 9.25 20.73 12.60
CA GLY A 59 10.68 20.77 12.30
C GLY A 59 11.02 20.13 10.96
N GLU A 60 12.31 19.96 10.69
CA GLU A 60 12.80 19.38 9.43
C GLU A 60 13.07 17.89 9.61
N VAL A 61 12.09 17.06 9.21
CA VAL A 61 12.22 15.60 9.25
C VAL A 61 12.95 15.11 8.00
N VAL A 62 14.10 14.49 8.19
CA VAL A 62 14.97 13.98 7.11
C VAL A 62 15.03 12.46 7.03
N GLY A 63 14.56 11.76 8.07
CA GLY A 63 14.51 10.31 8.10
C GLY A 63 13.31 9.80 8.86
N VAL A 64 12.85 8.59 8.52
CA VAL A 64 11.79 7.89 9.22
C VAL A 64 12.11 6.40 9.30
N ALA A 65 11.92 5.82 10.48
CA ALA A 65 11.84 4.38 10.67
C ALA A 65 10.49 4.02 11.28
N ILE A 66 9.96 2.85 10.92
CA ILE A 66 8.72 2.33 11.49
C ILE A 66 9.06 1.03 12.22
N HIS A 67 8.60 0.91 13.45
CA HIS A 67 8.70 -0.32 14.22
C HIS A 67 7.42 -0.49 15.05
N ASN A 68 6.74 -1.62 14.86
CA ASN A 68 5.40 -1.86 15.38
C ASN A 68 4.42 -0.72 15.01
N ASN A 69 3.76 -0.12 16.00
CA ASN A 69 2.81 0.97 15.82
C ASN A 69 3.47 2.35 16.03
N TYR A 70 4.78 2.45 15.90
CA TYR A 70 5.50 3.71 16.11
C TYR A 70 6.29 4.12 14.87
N ALA A 71 6.22 5.41 14.56
CA ALA A 71 7.12 6.08 13.63
C ALA A 71 8.16 6.87 14.42
N PHE A 72 9.42 6.68 14.05
CA PHE A 72 10.59 7.33 14.61
C PHE A 72 11.09 8.32 13.57
N LEU A 73 10.95 9.61 13.84
CA LEU A 73 11.30 10.69 12.93
C LEU A 73 12.66 11.26 13.33
N ALA A 74 13.60 11.24 12.40
CA ALA A 74 14.85 12.00 12.50
C ALA A 74 14.56 13.46 12.14
N ASP A 75 14.27 14.27 13.16
CA ASP A 75 14.06 15.72 13.06
C ASP A 75 15.38 16.44 13.34
N GLN A 76 15.84 17.29 12.43
CA GLN A 76 17.15 17.93 12.55
C GLN A 76 17.29 18.87 13.76
N VAL A 77 16.18 19.41 14.26
CA VAL A 77 16.18 20.38 15.36
C VAL A 77 15.78 19.71 16.67
N LYS A 78 14.78 18.83 16.62
CA LYS A 78 14.24 18.14 17.80
C LYS A 78 14.98 16.86 18.16
N GLY A 79 15.71 16.28 17.22
CA GLY A 79 16.36 14.99 17.39
C GLY A 79 15.44 13.84 16.97
N LEU A 80 15.31 12.82 17.82
CA LEU A 80 14.46 11.67 17.50
C LEU A 80 13.07 11.85 18.07
N VAL A 81 12.06 12.03 17.22
CA VAL A 81 10.66 12.18 17.63
C VAL A 81 9.92 10.86 17.42
N VAL A 82 9.21 10.39 18.45
CA VAL A 82 8.45 9.12 18.43
C VAL A 82 6.96 9.43 18.35
N ILE A 83 6.30 8.89 17.33
CA ILE A 83 4.89 9.09 17.04
C ILE A 83 4.17 7.75 17.07
N ASP A 84 3.07 7.65 17.82
CA ASP A 84 2.13 6.54 17.75
C ASP A 84 1.30 6.68 16.46
N ILE A 85 1.39 5.66 15.61
CA ILE A 85 0.69 5.56 14.33
C ILE A 85 -0.38 4.46 14.34
N THR A 86 -0.80 3.98 15.52
CA THR A 86 -1.88 2.99 15.69
C THR A 86 -3.16 3.44 14.98
N ASN A 87 -3.48 4.74 15.04
CA ASN A 87 -4.49 5.36 14.18
C ASN A 87 -3.81 6.23 13.12
N PRO A 88 -3.67 5.75 11.87
CA PRO A 88 -2.94 6.49 10.83
C PRO A 88 -3.65 7.76 10.37
N VAL A 89 -4.95 7.94 10.67
CA VAL A 89 -5.70 9.16 10.37
C VAL A 89 -5.43 10.25 11.41
N ASN A 90 -5.04 9.86 12.63
CA ASN A 90 -4.71 10.76 13.73
C ASN A 90 -3.47 10.26 14.50
N PRO A 91 -2.26 10.39 13.92
CA PRO A 91 -1.03 10.04 14.62
C PRO A 91 -0.81 10.94 15.84
N ILE A 92 -0.23 10.39 16.90
CA ILE A 92 -0.10 11.07 18.20
C ILE A 92 1.36 11.12 18.62
N TYR A 93 1.82 12.28 19.06
CA TYR A 93 3.14 12.42 19.68
C TYR A 93 3.24 11.57 20.95
N VAL A 94 4.33 10.80 21.08
CA VAL A 94 4.60 9.98 22.25
C VAL A 94 5.74 10.57 23.07
N ASN A 95 6.90 10.78 22.44
CA ASN A 95 8.10 11.27 23.11
C ASN A 95 9.13 11.83 22.13
N GLU A 96 10.18 12.47 22.66
CA GLU A 96 11.30 13.03 21.91
C GLU A 96 12.60 12.76 22.67
N TYR A 97 13.64 12.34 21.94
CA TYR A 97 15.01 12.34 22.41
C TYR A 97 15.76 13.52 21.78
N GLN A 98 16.04 14.53 22.62
CA GLN A 98 16.70 15.75 22.19
C GLN A 98 18.12 15.47 21.69
N ALA A 99 18.46 16.08 20.56
CA ALA A 99 19.79 15.95 19.98
C ALA A 99 20.83 16.92 20.57
N GLU A 100 20.49 17.64 21.64
CA GLU A 100 21.41 18.53 22.40
C GLU A 100 22.13 19.58 21.53
N GLY A 101 21.46 20.06 20.48
CA GLY A 101 22.02 21.03 19.54
C GLY A 101 22.80 20.41 18.36
N GLU A 102 22.87 19.09 18.28
CA GLU A 102 23.39 18.37 17.11
C GLU A 102 22.26 17.98 16.15
N SER A 103 22.57 17.84 14.86
CA SER A 103 21.59 17.41 13.86
C SER A 103 21.50 15.89 13.77
N VAL A 104 20.27 15.38 13.61
CA VAL A 104 20.00 13.98 13.27
C VAL A 104 19.71 13.85 11.79
N TYR A 105 20.25 12.81 11.15
CA TYR A 105 20.16 12.59 9.71
C TYR A 105 19.42 11.33 9.31
N ASP A 106 19.49 10.28 10.13
CA ASP A 106 18.84 9.00 9.84
C ASP A 106 18.57 8.23 11.14
N VAL A 107 17.62 7.31 11.07
CA VAL A 107 17.29 6.37 12.14
C VAL A 107 17.03 4.99 11.56
N LYS A 108 17.55 3.96 12.23
CA LYS A 108 17.20 2.55 12.02
C LYS A 108 16.77 1.92 13.33
N ILE A 109 15.74 1.07 13.29
CA ILE A 109 15.33 0.26 14.44
C ILE A 109 15.69 -1.20 14.16
N ILE A 110 16.42 -1.83 15.07
CA ILE A 110 16.78 -3.26 15.01
C ILE A 110 16.57 -3.83 16.40
N ASP A 111 15.75 -4.87 16.53
CA ASP A 111 15.47 -5.56 17.80
C ASP A 111 15.12 -4.59 18.95
N ASP A 112 14.17 -3.69 18.70
CA ASP A 112 13.72 -2.63 19.64
C ASP A 112 14.76 -1.55 19.98
N ILE A 113 15.93 -1.54 19.34
CA ILE A 113 17.00 -0.57 19.56
C ILE A 113 17.03 0.45 18.41
N ALA A 114 17.11 1.74 18.73
CA ALA A 114 17.25 2.80 17.74
C ALA A 114 18.72 3.19 17.52
N TYR A 115 19.15 3.11 16.26
CA TYR A 115 20.47 3.52 15.77
C TYR A 115 20.31 4.84 15.04
N VAL A 116 20.81 5.93 15.64
CA VAL A 116 20.55 7.29 15.19
C VAL A 116 21.85 7.96 14.72
N ALA A 117 21.87 8.42 13.47
CA ALA A 117 23.00 9.13 12.90
C ALA A 117 22.97 10.62 13.31
N HIS A 118 23.86 11.01 14.23
CA HIS A 118 23.98 12.36 14.83
C HIS A 118 25.13 13.18 14.22
N GLY A 119 25.31 13.15 12.90
CA GLY A 119 26.29 13.99 12.21
C GLY A 119 27.70 13.89 12.79
N ARG A 120 28.21 15.01 13.33
CA ARG A 120 29.55 15.09 13.95
C ARG A 120 29.65 14.34 15.28
N ALA A 121 28.54 14.16 15.99
CA ALA A 121 28.52 13.38 17.23
C ALA A 121 28.48 11.86 16.97
N GLY A 122 28.42 11.43 15.70
CA GLY A 122 28.54 10.02 15.32
C GLY A 122 27.22 9.26 15.44
N LEU A 123 27.27 8.08 16.05
CA LEU A 123 26.12 7.18 16.23
C LEU A 123 25.63 7.22 17.68
N ARG A 124 24.33 7.42 17.90
CA ARG A 124 23.68 7.15 19.19
C ARG A 124 22.88 5.86 19.10
N ILE A 125 22.90 5.09 20.19
CA ILE A 125 22.17 3.84 20.37
C ILE A 125 21.21 4.06 21.54
N LEU A 126 19.90 3.98 21.29
CA LEU A 126 18.83 4.29 22.24
C LEU A 126 17.92 3.07 22.46
#